data_AF-A0A7C1IFC0-F1
#
_entry.id   AF-A0A7C1IFC0-F1
#
_cell.length_a   1.000
_cell.length_b   1.000
_cell.length_c   1.000
_cell.angle_alpha   90.00
_cell.angle_beta   90.00
_cell.angle_gamma   90.00
#
_symmetry.space_group_name_H-M   'P 1'
#
loop_
_entity.id
_entity.type
_entity.pdbx_description
1 polymer ?
#
loop_
_entity_poly.entity_id
_entity_poly.type
_entity_poly.pdbx_seq_one_letter_code
_entity_poly.pdbx_strand_id
1 'polypeptide(L)'
;FFPHLWLNSTFTLITLAFYGIAFTGLMRFWRDMKRLVPAAGPAKKPLSKLLPVLREIFAHSGFSGCASTRLRKIAHMMVFFGFGLLLMVTLYAIVATFTSNYPMTFWNPFKIAGNAASLMIYGGLGMMVHQRIFNKQIFGKSSYTDWLLLVSIALLTLSGTLVEWARLGNWAIDGNHSIAYILYFFHLVAVWFVIIFLPFTKLGHLVYRTAALLYARSIGRK
;
A
#
# COMPACT_ATOMS: atom_id res chain seq x y z
N PHE A 1 6.88 22.91 19.66
CA PHE A 1 7.27 21.49 19.71
C PHE A 1 6.02 20.64 19.83
N PHE A 2 5.75 19.76 18.88
CA PHE A 2 4.62 18.84 18.97
C PHE A 2 4.94 17.76 20.02
N PRO A 3 4.04 17.44 20.96
CA PRO A 3 4.30 16.41 21.96
C PRO A 3 4.33 15.02 21.29
N HIS A 4 5.53 14.54 20.97
CA HIS A 4 5.76 13.29 20.26
C HIS A 4 5.12 12.08 20.92
N LEU A 5 5.06 12.07 22.26
CA LEU A 5 4.45 10.98 23.02
C LEU A 5 2.95 10.87 22.74
N TRP A 6 2.21 11.98 22.84
CA TRP A 6 0.77 12.02 22.58
C TRP A 6 0.43 11.65 21.15
N LEU A 7 1.19 12.15 20.19
CA LEU A 7 1.06 11.79 18.77
C LEU A 7 1.25 10.27 18.59
N ASN A 8 2.37 9.72 19.05
CA ASN A 8 2.67 8.30 18.87
C ASN A 8 1.64 7.41 19.57
N SER A 9 1.28 7.70 20.81
CA SER A 9 0.32 6.90 21.58
C SER A 9 -1.06 6.87 20.92
N THR A 10 -1.61 8.04 20.54
CA THR A 10 -2.91 8.11 19.87
C THR A 10 -2.88 7.40 18.51
N PHE A 11 -1.81 7.59 17.73
CA PHE A 11 -1.65 6.95 16.43
C PHE A 11 -1.57 5.43 16.54
N THR A 12 -0.77 4.92 17.48
CA THR A 12 -0.64 3.48 17.73
C THR A 12 -1.97 2.89 18.18
N LEU A 13 -2.66 3.52 19.12
CA LEU A 13 -3.95 3.03 19.63
C LEU A 13 -5.01 2.95 18.54
N ILE A 14 -5.19 4.02 17.76
CA ILE A 14 -6.18 4.03 16.68
C ILE A 14 -5.81 3.01 15.60
N THR A 15 -4.54 2.92 15.23
CA THR A 15 -4.08 1.92 14.23
C THR A 15 -4.37 0.50 14.69
N LEU A 16 -4.04 0.17 15.95
CA LEU A 16 -4.33 -1.16 16.51
C LEU A 16 -5.83 -1.46 16.57
N ALA A 17 -6.66 -0.47 16.92
CA ALA A 17 -8.12 -0.65 16.94
C ALA A 17 -8.67 -0.97 15.54
N PHE A 18 -8.28 -0.21 14.51
CA PHE A 18 -8.71 -0.44 13.14
C PHE A 18 -8.21 -1.78 12.59
N TYR A 19 -6.98 -2.17 12.92
CA TYR A 19 -6.44 -3.48 12.56
C TYR A 19 -7.17 -4.62 13.29
N GLY A 20 -7.55 -4.42 14.56
CA GLY A 20 -8.41 -5.33 15.30
C GLY A 20 -9.76 -5.54 14.61
N ILE A 21 -10.43 -4.45 14.20
CA ILE A 21 -11.69 -4.51 13.45
C ILE A 21 -11.50 -5.26 12.13
N ALA A 22 -10.47 -4.91 11.36
CA ALA A 22 -10.18 -5.58 10.09
C ALA A 22 -9.90 -7.08 10.28
N PHE A 23 -9.15 -7.45 11.31
CA PHE A 23 -8.86 -8.84 11.65
C PHE A 23 -10.11 -9.62 12.05
N THR A 24 -10.99 -9.02 12.87
CA THR A 24 -12.28 -9.65 13.21
C THR A 24 -13.16 -9.84 11.99
N GLY A 25 -13.18 -8.89 11.05
CA GLY A 25 -13.87 -9.01 9.76
C GLY A 25 -13.35 -10.18 8.92
N LEU A 26 -12.03 -10.32 8.83
CA LEU A 26 -11.39 -11.43 8.12
C LEU A 26 -11.69 -12.79 8.77
N MET A 27 -11.65 -12.87 10.10
CA MET A 27 -12.00 -14.09 10.83
C MET A 27 -13.47 -14.48 10.64
N ARG A 28 -14.39 -13.51 10.69
CA ARG A 28 -15.82 -13.75 10.43
C ARG A 28 -16.02 -14.27 9.00
N PHE A 29 -15.44 -13.59 8.02
CA PHE A 29 -15.46 -14.04 6.63
C PHE A 29 -14.94 -15.48 6.46
N TRP A 30 -13.82 -15.82 7.10
CA TRP A 30 -13.27 -17.17 7.07
C TRP A 30 -14.19 -18.22 7.72
N ARG A 31 -14.84 -17.87 8.84
CA ARG A 31 -15.83 -18.74 9.49
C ARG A 31 -17.06 -18.94 8.62
N ASP A 32 -17.53 -17.88 7.95
CA ASP A 32 -18.69 -17.95 7.07
C ASP A 32 -18.40 -18.82 5.84
N MET A 33 -17.20 -18.73 5.26
CA MET A 33 -16.77 -19.64 4.18
C MET A 33 -16.80 -21.11 4.62
N LYS A 34 -16.30 -21.42 5.83
CA LYS A 34 -16.36 -22.78 6.38
C LYS A 34 -17.78 -23.29 6.59
N ARG A 35 -18.70 -22.39 6.97
CA ARG A 35 -20.10 -22.73 7.22
C ARG A 35 -20.89 -22.93 5.93
N LEU A 36 -20.70 -22.05 4.94
CA LEU A 36 -21.47 -22.02 3.70
C LEU A 36 -20.92 -22.99 2.64
N VAL A 37 -19.61 -23.25 2.65
CA VAL A 37 -18.94 -24.13 1.69
C VAL A 37 -18.07 -25.16 2.44
N PRO A 38 -18.69 -26.14 3.14
CA PRO A 38 -17.95 -27.13 3.89
C PRO A 38 -17.05 -27.99 2.97
N ALA A 39 -15.93 -28.46 3.52
CA ALA A 39 -15.03 -29.35 2.79
C ALA A 39 -15.72 -30.70 2.54
N ALA A 40 -15.70 -31.19 1.31
CA ALA A 40 -16.23 -32.52 0.95
C ALA A 40 -15.34 -33.69 1.45
N GLY A 41 -14.16 -33.40 2.03
CA GLY A 41 -13.19 -34.39 2.50
C GLY A 41 -12.14 -33.75 3.43
N PRO A 42 -11.03 -34.47 3.77
CA PRO A 42 -10.03 -33.98 4.71
C PRO A 42 -9.38 -32.70 4.20
N ALA A 43 -9.69 -31.58 4.86
CA ALA A 43 -9.17 -30.28 4.51
C ALA A 43 -7.66 -30.23 4.78
N LYS A 44 -6.87 -29.84 3.77
CA LYS A 44 -5.42 -29.65 3.94
C LYS A 44 -5.16 -28.38 4.75
N LYS A 45 -4.08 -28.35 5.54
CA LYS A 45 -3.71 -27.16 6.33
C LYS A 45 -3.59 -25.94 5.41
N PRO A 46 -4.33 -24.85 5.64
CA PRO A 46 -4.35 -23.68 4.75
C PRO A 46 -2.96 -23.08 4.59
N LEU A 47 -2.11 -23.10 5.63
CA LEU A 47 -0.72 -22.64 5.58
C LEU A 47 0.10 -23.31 4.45
N SER A 48 -0.12 -24.61 4.19
CA SER A 48 0.60 -25.35 3.14
C SER A 48 0.28 -24.88 1.72
N LYS A 49 -0.80 -24.11 1.55
CA LYS A 49 -1.25 -23.56 0.27
C LYS A 49 -0.96 -22.07 0.13
N LEU A 50 -0.38 -21.42 1.14
CA LEU A 50 -0.05 -19.99 1.10
C LEU A 50 0.98 -19.67 0.02
N LEU A 51 2.11 -20.38 -0.01
CA LEU A 51 3.18 -20.10 -0.98
C LEU A 51 2.71 -20.16 -2.45
N PRO A 52 1.98 -21.21 -2.91
CA PRO A 52 1.49 -21.23 -4.30
C PRO A 52 0.41 -20.17 -4.58
N VAL A 53 -0.39 -19.78 -3.60
CA VAL A 53 -1.35 -18.66 -3.75
C VAL A 53 -0.60 -17.33 -3.87
N LEU A 54 0.41 -17.09 -3.03
CA LEU A 54 1.23 -15.89 -3.08
C LEU A 54 2.00 -15.79 -4.40
N ARG A 55 2.58 -16.90 -4.88
CA ARG A 55 3.27 -16.92 -6.19
C ARG A 55 2.32 -16.53 -7.33
N GLU A 56 1.10 -17.02 -7.33
CA GLU A 56 0.09 -16.67 -8.34
C GLU A 56 -0.33 -15.20 -8.26
N ILE A 57 -0.54 -14.68 -7.04
CA ILE A 57 -0.85 -13.26 -6.83
C ILE A 57 0.32 -12.40 -7.31
N PHE A 58 1.56 -12.71 -6.92
CA PHE A 58 2.74 -11.98 -7.38
C PHE A 58 2.92 -12.06 -8.90
N ALA A 59 2.74 -13.24 -9.50
CA ALA A 59 2.86 -13.45 -10.94
C ALA A 59 1.72 -12.78 -11.75
N HIS A 60 0.62 -12.37 -11.10
CA HIS A 60 -0.57 -11.81 -11.75
C HIS A 60 -1.00 -12.62 -13.00
N SER A 61 -0.91 -13.96 -12.92
CA SER A 61 -1.08 -14.87 -14.07
C SER A 61 -2.52 -15.01 -14.55
N GLY A 62 -3.51 -14.57 -13.76
CA GLY A 62 -4.93 -14.58 -14.14
C GLY A 62 -5.39 -13.44 -15.05
N PHE A 63 -4.49 -12.54 -15.48
CA PHE A 63 -4.84 -11.33 -16.26
C PHE A 63 -4.27 -11.29 -17.69
N SER A 64 -3.72 -12.39 -18.22
CA SER A 64 -2.93 -12.38 -19.47
C SER A 64 -3.73 -12.48 -20.79
N GLY A 65 -5.05 -12.32 -20.79
CA GLY A 65 -5.88 -12.63 -21.96
C GLY A 65 -6.13 -11.53 -23.00
N CYS A 66 -5.87 -10.24 -22.74
CA CYS A 66 -6.30 -9.17 -23.67
C CYS A 66 -5.32 -7.98 -23.73
N ALA A 67 -5.04 -7.43 -24.93
CA ALA A 67 -4.05 -6.36 -25.15
C ALA A 67 -4.40 -5.02 -24.46
N SER A 68 -5.69 -4.68 -24.32
CA SER A 68 -6.16 -3.52 -23.52
C SER A 68 -5.83 -3.66 -22.02
N THR A 69 -5.46 -4.87 -21.59
CA THR A 69 -5.02 -5.20 -20.24
C THR A 69 -3.54 -4.94 -20.01
N ARG A 70 -2.72 -4.77 -21.07
CA ARG A 70 -1.25 -4.67 -20.92
C ARG A 70 -0.86 -3.38 -20.19
N LEU A 71 -1.33 -2.22 -20.64
CA LEU A 71 -1.04 -0.94 -19.96
C LEU A 71 -1.60 -0.92 -18.53
N ARG A 72 -2.79 -1.50 -18.33
CA ARG A 72 -3.38 -1.70 -17.01
C ARG A 72 -2.49 -2.55 -16.10
N LYS A 73 -1.96 -3.66 -16.62
CA LYS A 73 -1.06 -4.56 -15.87
C LYS A 73 0.22 -3.82 -15.49
N ILE A 74 0.86 -3.13 -16.43
CA ILE A 74 2.09 -2.36 -16.18
C ILE A 74 1.83 -1.29 -15.11
N ALA A 75 0.75 -0.52 -15.23
CA ALA A 75 0.39 0.50 -14.25
C ALA A 75 0.22 -0.07 -12.84
N HIS A 76 -0.51 -1.19 -12.69
CA HIS A 76 -0.66 -1.86 -11.40
C HIS A 76 0.66 -2.41 -10.88
N MET A 77 1.53 -2.97 -11.73
CA MET A 77 2.82 -3.51 -11.31
C MET A 77 3.74 -2.39 -10.81
N MET A 78 3.78 -1.25 -11.50
CA MET A 78 4.58 -0.10 -11.07
C MET A 78 4.13 0.42 -9.71
N VAL A 79 2.82 0.57 -9.48
CA VAL A 79 2.30 0.99 -8.17
C VAL A 79 2.59 -0.07 -7.11
N PHE A 80 2.32 -1.36 -7.38
CA PHE A 80 2.48 -2.43 -6.41
C PHE A 80 3.94 -2.62 -5.96
N PHE A 81 4.87 -2.74 -6.91
CA PHE A 81 6.29 -2.87 -6.59
C PHE A 81 6.89 -1.58 -6.04
N GLY A 82 6.43 -0.41 -6.51
CA GLY A 82 6.82 0.88 -5.95
C GLY A 82 6.42 1.00 -4.46
N PHE A 83 5.18 0.63 -4.10
CA PHE A 83 4.77 0.59 -2.70
C PHE A 83 5.58 -0.40 -1.87
N GLY A 84 5.81 -1.61 -2.39
CA GLY A 84 6.63 -2.61 -1.70
C GLY A 84 8.05 -2.10 -1.42
N LEU A 85 8.65 -1.42 -2.40
CA LEU A 85 9.99 -0.84 -2.26
C LEU A 85 10.01 0.34 -1.26
N LEU A 86 9.02 1.24 -1.30
CA LEU A 86 8.88 2.31 -0.30
C LEU A 86 8.71 1.75 1.12
N LEU A 87 7.93 0.69 1.28
CA LEU A 87 7.73 0.04 2.58
C LEU A 87 9.04 -0.56 3.09
N MET A 88 9.78 -1.24 2.23
CA MET A 88 11.12 -1.77 2.56
C MET A 88 12.08 -0.66 3.01
N VAL A 89 12.15 0.44 2.26
CA VAL A 89 12.99 1.60 2.60
C VAL A 89 12.55 2.24 3.91
N THR A 90 11.24 2.31 4.17
CA THR A 90 10.69 2.85 5.43
C THR A 90 11.09 1.98 6.62
N LEU A 91 10.96 0.66 6.52
CA LEU A 91 11.38 -0.27 7.56
C LEU A 91 12.88 -0.15 7.85
N TYR A 92 13.69 -0.05 6.79
CA TYR A 92 15.12 0.18 6.94
C TYR A 92 15.41 1.52 7.63
N ALA A 93 14.72 2.61 7.25
CA ALA A 93 14.90 3.92 7.88
C ALA A 93 14.58 3.90 9.39
N ILE A 94 13.55 3.15 9.80
CA ILE A 94 13.22 2.94 11.21
C ILE A 94 14.39 2.24 11.92
N VAL A 95 14.92 1.14 11.36
CA VAL A 95 16.08 0.43 11.93
C VAL A 95 17.34 1.32 11.95
N ALA A 96 17.57 2.11 10.91
CA ALA A 96 18.68 3.05 10.82
C ALA A 96 18.63 4.12 11.92
N THR A 97 17.43 4.48 12.38
CA THR A 97 17.22 5.42 13.50
C THR A 97 17.72 4.84 14.82
N PHE A 98 17.55 3.54 15.06
CA PHE A 98 18.04 2.86 16.27
C PHE A 98 19.53 2.52 16.22
N THR A 99 20.14 2.50 15.03
CA THR A 99 21.55 2.15 14.84
C THR A 99 22.46 3.36 14.59
N SER A 100 21.97 4.58 14.84
CA SER A 100 22.69 5.85 14.61
C SER A 100 23.16 6.09 13.17
N ASN A 101 22.61 5.35 12.20
CA ASN A 101 22.88 5.51 10.76
C ASN A 101 21.92 6.51 10.08
N TYR A 102 21.23 7.32 10.88
CA TYR A 102 20.28 8.34 10.44
C TYR A 102 20.78 9.72 10.87
N PRO A 103 20.74 10.75 9.99
CA PRO A 103 20.11 10.76 8.68
C PRO A 103 20.96 10.18 7.55
N MET A 104 20.33 9.40 6.67
CA MET A 104 20.99 8.83 5.49
C MET A 104 21.48 9.91 4.51
N THR A 105 22.70 9.73 4.01
CA THR A 105 23.29 10.53 2.92
C THR A 105 22.53 10.34 1.62
N PHE A 106 22.64 11.28 0.67
CA PHE A 106 21.94 11.23 -0.61
C PHE A 106 22.26 9.96 -1.42
N TRP A 107 23.54 9.54 -1.39
CA TRP A 107 24.04 8.36 -2.10
C TRP A 107 23.71 7.03 -1.43
N ASN A 108 23.01 7.03 -0.30
CA ASN A 108 22.59 5.79 0.33
C ASN A 108 21.68 5.00 -0.63
N PRO A 109 21.95 3.70 -0.85
CA PRO A 109 21.18 2.89 -1.81
C PRO A 109 19.68 2.85 -1.49
N PHE A 110 19.29 2.95 -0.21
CA PHE A 110 17.89 2.98 0.20
C PHE A 110 17.21 4.32 -0.14
N LYS A 111 17.93 5.44 -0.17
CA LYS A 111 17.39 6.71 -0.68
C LYS A 111 17.17 6.66 -2.18
N ILE A 112 18.15 6.15 -2.93
CA ILE A 112 18.02 5.97 -4.39
C ILE A 112 16.84 5.03 -4.69
N ALA A 113 16.71 3.93 -3.93
CA ALA A 113 15.57 3.03 -4.04
C ALA A 113 14.23 3.73 -3.73
N GLY A 114 14.18 4.62 -2.74
CA GLY A 114 13.00 5.42 -2.42
C GLY A 114 12.59 6.37 -3.55
N ASN A 115 13.57 7.03 -4.19
CA ASN A 115 13.34 7.88 -5.35
C ASN A 115 12.88 7.08 -6.57
N ALA A 116 13.52 5.94 -6.86
CA ALA A 116 13.09 5.03 -7.92
C ALA A 116 11.66 4.52 -7.68
N ALA A 117 11.33 4.14 -6.45
CA ALA A 117 10.00 3.71 -6.05
C ALA A 117 8.95 4.81 -6.27
N SER A 118 9.28 6.06 -5.93
CA SER A 118 8.40 7.21 -6.14
C SER A 118 8.12 7.44 -7.62
N LEU A 119 9.14 7.35 -8.49
CA LEU A 119 8.97 7.43 -9.94
C LEU A 119 8.08 6.31 -10.49
N MET A 120 8.23 5.08 -9.98
CA MET A 120 7.35 3.97 -10.35
C MET A 120 5.90 4.27 -9.98
N ILE A 121 5.65 4.79 -8.77
CA ILE A 121 4.29 5.15 -8.34
C ILE A 121 3.72 6.28 -9.19
N TYR A 122 4.49 7.35 -9.47
CA TYR A 122 4.03 8.44 -10.33
C TYR A 122 3.66 7.97 -11.74
N GLY A 123 4.52 7.17 -12.37
CA GLY A 123 4.23 6.60 -13.69
C GLY A 123 3.01 5.68 -13.68
N GLY A 124 2.91 4.82 -12.65
CA GLY A 124 1.78 3.93 -12.45
C GLY A 124 0.45 4.68 -12.27
N LEU A 125 0.41 5.68 -11.38
CA LEU A 125 -0.76 6.52 -11.14
C LEU A 125 -1.14 7.32 -12.38
N GLY A 126 -0.17 7.94 -13.05
CA GLY A 126 -0.40 8.71 -14.27
C GLY A 126 -1.09 7.88 -15.35
N MET A 127 -0.61 6.65 -15.57
CA MET A 127 -1.25 5.71 -16.50
C MET A 127 -2.67 5.29 -16.04
N MET A 128 -2.89 5.06 -14.74
CA MET A 128 -4.22 4.72 -14.21
C MET A 128 -5.22 5.88 -14.37
N VAL A 129 -4.80 7.11 -14.07
CA VAL A 129 -5.63 8.31 -14.21
C VAL A 129 -5.94 8.59 -15.68
N HIS A 130 -4.92 8.51 -16.55
CA HIS A 130 -5.09 8.68 -17.99
C HIS A 130 -6.11 7.69 -18.55
N GLN A 131 -5.97 6.39 -18.25
CA GLN A 131 -6.94 5.38 -18.69
C GLN A 131 -8.35 5.65 -18.16
N ARG A 132 -8.48 6.11 -16.91
CA ARG A 132 -9.79 6.36 -16.29
C ARG A 132 -10.51 7.58 -16.89
N ILE A 133 -9.77 8.62 -17.30
CA ILE A 133 -10.35 9.85 -17.87
C ILE A 133 -10.67 9.66 -19.36
N PHE A 134 -9.77 9.07 -20.13
CA PHE A 134 -9.86 9.05 -21.60
C PHE A 134 -10.52 7.80 -22.18
N ASN A 135 -10.56 6.68 -21.46
CA ASN A 135 -11.13 5.41 -21.96
C ASN A 135 -12.44 5.02 -21.25
N LYS A 136 -13.30 6.00 -20.94
CA LYS A 136 -14.55 5.78 -20.17
C LYS A 136 -15.47 4.71 -20.74
N GLN A 137 -15.47 4.51 -22.06
CA GLN A 137 -16.26 3.48 -22.74
C GLN A 137 -15.85 2.04 -22.35
N ILE A 138 -14.59 1.83 -21.96
CA ILE A 138 -14.05 0.52 -21.55
C ILE A 138 -14.11 0.34 -20.02
N PHE A 139 -13.94 1.43 -19.26
CA PHE A 139 -13.79 1.37 -17.80
C PHE A 139 -15.08 1.63 -17.02
N GLY A 140 -16.15 2.05 -17.69
CA GLY A 140 -17.43 2.34 -17.04
C GLY A 140 -17.34 3.51 -16.05
N LYS A 141 -18.32 3.60 -15.14
CA LYS A 141 -18.35 4.64 -14.11
C LYS A 141 -17.37 4.30 -12.98
N SER A 142 -16.44 5.20 -12.69
CA SER A 142 -15.56 5.12 -11.52
C SER A 142 -16.35 5.38 -10.24
N SER A 143 -16.13 4.56 -9.19
CA SER A 143 -16.65 4.84 -7.86
C SER A 143 -15.84 5.91 -7.13
N TYR A 144 -16.40 6.46 -6.06
CA TYR A 144 -15.69 7.35 -5.13
C TYR A 144 -14.48 6.64 -4.49
N THR A 145 -14.66 5.39 -4.06
CA THR A 145 -13.61 4.60 -3.40
C THR A 145 -12.40 4.34 -4.30
N ASP A 146 -12.60 4.28 -5.62
CA ASP A 146 -11.53 4.17 -6.61
C ASP A 146 -10.65 5.42 -6.67
N TRP A 147 -11.29 6.58 -6.67
CA TRP A 147 -10.60 7.88 -6.67
C TRP A 147 -9.94 8.15 -5.34
N LEU A 148 -10.60 7.81 -4.23
CA LEU A 148 -10.06 7.99 -2.89
C LEU A 148 -8.70 7.30 -2.76
N LEU A 149 -8.59 6.03 -3.16
CA LEU A 149 -7.31 5.30 -3.09
C LEU A 149 -6.25 5.92 -4.01
N LEU A 150 -6.59 6.26 -5.26
CA LEU A 150 -5.66 6.89 -6.21
C LEU A 150 -5.10 8.22 -5.69
N VAL A 151 -5.99 9.10 -5.20
CA VAL A 151 -5.60 10.41 -4.68
C VAL A 151 -4.79 10.28 -3.39
N SER A 152 -5.16 9.35 -2.51
CA SER A 152 -4.43 9.15 -1.24
C SER A 152 -3.01 8.66 -1.47
N ILE A 153 -2.82 7.72 -2.41
CA ILE A 153 -1.51 7.26 -2.85
C ILE A 153 -0.72 8.43 -3.47
N ALA A 154 -1.36 9.22 -4.34
CA ALA A 154 -0.71 10.37 -4.98
C ALA A 154 -0.22 11.40 -3.95
N LEU A 155 -1.08 11.77 -3.00
CA LEU A 155 -0.74 12.70 -1.92
C LEU A 155 0.35 12.15 -1.00
N LEU A 156 0.30 10.86 -0.69
CA LEU A 156 1.33 10.19 0.09
C LEU A 156 2.71 10.27 -0.59
N THR A 157 2.79 9.91 -1.88
CA THR A 157 4.05 9.96 -2.64
C THR A 157 4.52 11.40 -2.84
N LEU A 158 3.61 12.31 -3.20
CA LEU A 158 3.91 13.72 -3.41
C LEU A 158 4.47 14.38 -2.15
N SER A 159 3.75 14.26 -1.03
CA SER A 159 4.21 14.80 0.25
C SER A 159 5.58 14.24 0.65
N GLY A 160 5.85 12.95 0.43
CA GLY A 160 7.15 12.34 0.73
C GLY A 160 8.30 12.93 -0.09
N THR A 161 8.11 13.05 -1.41
CA THR A 161 9.13 13.66 -2.28
C THR A 161 9.33 15.15 -2.00
N LEU A 162 8.26 15.88 -1.67
CA LEU A 162 8.37 17.29 -1.28
C LEU A 162 9.15 17.48 0.02
N VAL A 163 8.99 16.58 1.00
CA VAL A 163 9.81 16.60 2.23
C VAL A 163 11.28 16.40 1.91
N GLU A 164 11.61 15.46 1.02
CA GLU A 164 12.99 15.22 0.60
C GLU A 164 13.58 16.44 -0.09
N TRP A 165 12.85 17.04 -1.04
CA TRP A 165 13.30 18.23 -1.76
C TRP A 165 13.44 19.45 -0.84
N ALA A 166 12.47 19.70 0.04
CA ALA A 166 12.54 20.78 1.01
C ALA A 166 13.75 20.64 1.96
N ARG A 167 14.07 19.40 2.35
CA ARG A 167 15.23 19.10 3.20
C ARG A 167 16.56 19.25 2.45
N LEU A 168 16.66 18.80 1.21
CA LEU A 168 17.90 18.87 0.42
C LEU A 168 18.16 20.27 -0.14
N GLY A 169 17.10 20.98 -0.52
CA GLY A 169 17.15 22.35 -1.03
C GLY A 169 17.25 23.41 0.06
N ASN A 170 17.30 23.02 1.35
CA ASN A 170 17.28 23.93 2.50
C ASN A 170 16.17 25.01 2.40
N TRP A 171 14.96 24.61 1.99
CA TRP A 171 13.85 25.55 1.82
C TRP A 171 13.45 26.10 3.21
N ALA A 172 13.79 27.36 3.46
CA ALA A 172 13.50 28.07 4.70
C ALA A 172 12.25 28.96 4.51
N ILE A 173 11.40 29.01 5.53
CA ILE A 173 10.23 29.91 5.60
C ILE A 173 10.67 31.25 6.21
N ASP A 174 11.39 31.17 7.33
CA ASP A 174 12.07 32.27 7.99
C ASP A 174 13.50 31.80 8.32
N GLY A 175 14.45 32.71 8.57
CA GLY A 175 15.89 32.41 8.70
C GLY A 175 16.32 31.26 9.64
N ASN A 176 15.41 30.74 10.48
CA ASN A 176 15.62 29.59 11.37
C ASN A 176 14.63 28.41 11.19
N HIS A 177 13.63 28.48 10.30
CA HIS A 177 12.56 27.47 10.19
C HIS A 177 12.51 26.83 8.79
N SER A 178 12.76 25.51 8.71
CA SER A 178 12.63 24.76 7.45
C SER A 178 11.17 24.37 7.16
N ILE A 179 10.71 24.59 5.92
CA ILE A 179 9.39 24.13 5.45
C ILE A 179 9.27 22.60 5.46
N ALA A 180 10.40 21.90 5.49
CA ALA A 180 10.45 20.45 5.54
C ALA A 180 9.69 19.87 6.74
N TYR A 181 9.67 20.57 7.90
CA TYR A 181 8.94 20.12 9.08
C TYR A 181 7.42 20.17 8.87
N ILE A 182 6.91 21.21 8.21
CA ILE A 182 5.47 21.34 7.91
C ILE A 182 5.05 20.27 6.90
N LEU A 183 5.84 20.11 5.82
CA LEU A 183 5.59 19.06 4.82
C LEU A 183 5.67 17.67 5.44
N TYR A 184 6.57 17.44 6.40
CA TYR A 184 6.72 16.16 7.08
C TYR A 184 5.50 15.85 7.95
N PHE A 185 4.92 16.84 8.63
CA PHE A 185 3.66 16.66 9.35
C PHE A 185 2.54 16.21 8.40
N PHE A 186 2.35 16.90 7.26
CA PHE A 186 1.33 16.49 6.27
C PHE A 186 1.61 15.12 5.68
N HIS A 187 2.88 14.78 5.46
CA HIS A 187 3.27 13.44 5.00
C HIS A 187 2.86 12.37 6.02
N LEU A 188 3.12 12.57 7.31
CA LEU A 188 2.70 11.64 8.37
C LEU A 188 1.18 11.48 8.44
N VAL A 189 0.42 12.57 8.26
CA VAL A 189 -1.04 12.51 8.17
C VAL A 189 -1.49 11.68 6.96
N ALA A 190 -0.84 11.85 5.79
CA ALA A 190 -1.14 11.07 4.60
C ALA A 190 -0.79 9.58 4.77
N VAL A 191 0.35 9.25 5.40
CA VAL A 191 0.73 7.88 5.76
C VAL A 191 -0.35 7.25 6.62
N TRP A 192 -0.78 7.95 7.67
CA TRP A 192 -1.78 7.46 8.60
C TRP A 192 -3.15 7.27 7.94
N PHE A 193 -3.56 8.21 7.10
CA PHE A 193 -4.77 8.09 6.29
C PHE A 193 -4.75 6.80 5.46
N VAL A 194 -3.66 6.55 4.72
CA VAL A 194 -3.55 5.32 3.91
C VAL A 194 -3.60 4.07 4.78
N ILE A 195 -2.90 4.06 5.92
CA ILE A 195 -2.86 2.91 6.84
C ILE A 195 -4.24 2.56 7.39
N ILE A 196 -5.02 3.54 7.82
CA ILE A 196 -6.37 3.31 8.38
C ILE A 196 -7.37 2.88 7.32
N PHE A 197 -7.26 3.46 6.12
CA PHE A 197 -8.20 3.16 5.03
C PHE A 197 -7.82 1.91 4.22
N LEU A 198 -6.61 1.36 4.39
CA LEU A 198 -6.17 0.09 3.78
C LEU A 198 -7.25 -1.01 3.78
N PRO A 199 -7.85 -1.41 4.93
CA PRO A 199 -8.84 -2.49 4.99
C PRO A 199 -10.16 -2.18 4.29
N PHE A 200 -10.50 -0.90 4.08
CA PHE A 200 -11.76 -0.47 3.47
C PHE A 200 -11.62 -0.15 1.97
N THR A 201 -10.41 -0.26 1.42
CA THR A 201 -10.14 -0.01 0.01
C THR A 201 -10.05 -1.31 -0.80
N LYS A 202 -9.77 -1.20 -2.10
CA LYS A 202 -9.50 -2.36 -2.97
C LYS A 202 -8.32 -3.22 -2.50
N LEU A 203 -7.44 -2.68 -1.65
CA LEU A 203 -6.38 -3.47 -1.01
C LEU A 203 -6.94 -4.43 0.04
N GLY A 204 -7.95 -4.04 0.82
CA GLY A 204 -8.70 -4.95 1.68
C GLY A 204 -9.36 -6.08 0.89
N HIS A 205 -9.97 -5.77 -0.26
CA HIS A 205 -10.53 -6.80 -1.15
C HIS A 205 -9.48 -7.82 -1.61
N LEU A 206 -8.24 -7.40 -1.88
CA LEU A 206 -7.15 -8.33 -2.19
C LEU A 206 -6.91 -9.31 -1.03
N VAL A 207 -6.95 -8.86 0.22
CA VAL A 207 -6.81 -9.72 1.41
C VAL A 207 -7.95 -10.73 1.50
N TYR A 208 -9.20 -10.29 1.38
CA TYR A 208 -10.37 -11.19 1.41
C TYR A 208 -10.35 -12.18 0.24
N ARG A 209 -9.98 -11.75 -0.96
CA ARG A 209 -9.82 -12.63 -2.13
C ARG A 209 -8.71 -13.65 -1.93
N THR A 210 -7.58 -13.24 -1.36
CA THR A 210 -6.46 -14.14 -1.03
C THR A 210 -6.92 -15.19 -0.03
N ALA A 211 -7.65 -14.79 1.01
CA ALA A 211 -8.24 -15.71 1.98
C ALA A 211 -9.23 -16.70 1.30
N ALA A 212 -10.09 -16.22 0.40
CA ALA A 212 -11.02 -17.08 -0.33
C ALA A 212 -10.30 -18.11 -1.22
N LEU A 213 -9.28 -17.70 -1.98
CA LEU A 213 -8.47 -18.60 -2.81
C LEU A 213 -7.72 -19.63 -1.97
N LEU A 214 -7.19 -19.20 -0.82
CA LEU A 214 -6.52 -20.10 0.12
C LEU A 214 -7.49 -21.16 0.66
N TYR A 215 -8.71 -20.73 1.02
CA TYR A 215 -9.76 -21.62 1.50
C TYR A 215 -10.19 -22.61 0.41
N ALA A 216 -10.50 -22.13 -0.80
CA ALA A 216 -10.88 -22.97 -1.94
C ALA A 216 -9.83 -24.06 -2.21
N ARG A 217 -8.54 -23.71 -2.22
CA ARG A 217 -7.45 -24.67 -2.40
C ARG A 217 -7.28 -25.65 -1.24
N SER A 218 -7.58 -25.21 -0.01
CA SER A 218 -7.50 -26.08 1.17
C SER A 218 -8.54 -27.21 1.12
N ILE A 219 -9.68 -26.97 0.45
CA ILE A 219 -10.77 -27.94 0.26
C ILE A 219 -10.73 -28.63 -1.11
N GLY A 220 -9.68 -28.42 -1.92
CA GLY A 220 -9.50 -29.10 -3.21
C GLY A 220 -10.24 -28.47 -4.40
N ARG A 221 -10.82 -27.28 -4.24
CA ARG A 221 -11.49 -26.53 -5.30
C ARG A 221 -10.47 -25.61 -5.99
N LYS A 222 -10.33 -25.71 -7.32
CA LYS A 222 -9.46 -24.83 -8.11
C LYS A 222 -10.15 -23.50 -8.41
#